data_AF-A0A265N678-F1
#
_entry.id   AF-A0A265N678-F1
#
_cell.length_a   1.000
_cell.length_b   1.000
_cell.length_c   1.000
_cell.angle_alpha   90.00
_cell.angle_beta   90.00
_cell.angle_gamma   90.00
#
_symmetry.space_group_name_H-M   'P 1'
#
loop_
_entity.id
_entity.type
_entity.pdbx_description
1 polymer ?
#
loop_
_entity_poly.entity_id
_entity_poly.type
_entity_poly.pdbx_seq_one_letter_code
_entity_poly.pdbx_strand_id
1 'polypeptide(L)'
;MSRVGIVLISHSSKIVEGIKDLIGQVIQDVPIELAGGTEENDIGTSIDIIGKAINNADQGQGVLLFYDIGSAKMNAEIAIEMAETKDIKL
;
A
#
# COMPACT_ATOMS: atom_id res chain seq x y z
N MET A 1 -5.89 -19.93 3.04
CA MET A 1 -4.55 -19.79 3.66
C MET A 1 -4.30 -18.30 3.78
N SER A 2 -3.88 -17.82 4.95
CA SER A 2 -3.46 -16.42 5.11
C SER A 2 -2.19 -16.17 4.30
N ARG A 3 -2.02 -14.95 3.78
CA ARG A 3 -0.87 -14.53 2.97
C ARG A 3 -0.35 -13.19 3.42
N VAL A 4 0.90 -12.92 3.08
CA VAL A 4 1.50 -11.60 3.20
C VAL A 4 0.74 -10.64 2.28
N GLY A 5 0.28 -9.53 2.84
CA GLY A 5 -0.38 -8.45 2.10
C GLY A 5 0.61 -7.55 1.37
N ILE A 6 0.14 -6.89 0.33
CA ILE A 6 0.91 -5.90 -0.43
C ILE A 6 0.14 -4.58 -0.42
N VAL A 7 0.85 -3.49 -0.12
CA VAL A 7 0.36 -2.13 -0.30
C VAL A 7 1.22 -1.45 -1.36
N LEU A 8 0.59 -0.96 -2.42
CA LEU A 8 1.24 -0.19 -3.47
C LEU A 8 1.01 1.29 -3.21
N ILE A 9 2.09 2.03 -2.97
CA ILE A 9 2.09 3.46 -2.64
C ILE A 9 2.63 4.24 -3.84
N SER A 10 1.92 5.27 -4.27
CA SER A 10 2.43 6.18 -5.30
C SER A 10 1.85 7.57 -5.13
N HIS A 11 2.54 8.54 -5.71
CA HIS A 11 1.99 9.88 -5.88
C HIS A 11 0.77 9.89 -6.81
N SER A 12 0.57 8.85 -7.64
CA SER A 12 -0.50 8.77 -8.62
C SER A 12 -1.34 7.50 -8.42
N SER A 13 -2.64 7.66 -8.21
CA SER A 13 -3.63 6.56 -8.20
C SER A 13 -3.54 5.71 -9.47
N LYS A 14 -3.38 6.36 -10.63
CA LYS A 14 -3.27 5.68 -11.93
C LYS A 14 -2.10 4.70 -12.02
N ILE A 15 -0.98 4.97 -11.34
CA ILE A 15 0.19 4.08 -11.35
C ILE A 15 -0.12 2.81 -10.58
N VAL A 16 -0.63 2.94 -9.36
CA VAL A 16 -0.90 1.78 -8.49
C VAL A 16 -2.08 0.94 -9.02
N GLU A 17 -3.08 1.57 -9.62
CA GLU A 17 -4.16 0.90 -10.34
C GLU A 17 -3.62 0.05 -11.50
N GLY A 18 -2.80 0.66 -12.38
CA GLY A 18 -2.20 -0.05 -13.51
C GLY A 18 -1.28 -1.20 -13.09
N ILE A 19 -0.54 -1.05 -11.99
CA ILE A 19 0.29 -2.13 -11.43
C ILE A 19 -0.61 -3.27 -10.91
N LYS A 20 -1.71 -2.96 -10.19
CA LYS A 20 -2.65 -3.97 -9.70
C LYS A 20 -3.30 -4.74 -10.85
N ASP A 21 -3.71 -4.05 -11.91
CA ASP A 21 -4.28 -4.67 -13.10
C ASP A 21 -3.30 -5.64 -13.76
N LEU A 22 -2.02 -5.26 -13.85
CA LEU A 22 -0.96 -6.11 -14.38
C LEU A 22 -0.70 -7.34 -13.49
N ILE A 23 -0.59 -7.16 -12.17
CA ILE A 23 -0.40 -8.28 -11.24
C ILE A 23 -1.58 -9.25 -11.32
N GLY A 24 -2.81 -8.73 -11.45
CA GLY A 24 -4.04 -9.52 -11.59
C GLY A 24 -4.09 -10.42 -12.83
N GLN A 25 -3.26 -10.17 -13.86
CA GLN A 25 -3.11 -11.08 -15.00
C GLN A 25 -2.30 -12.33 -14.66
N VAL A 26 -1.55 -12.33 -13.55
CA VAL A 26 -0.62 -13.40 -13.16
C VAL A 26 -1.08 -14.09 -11.88
N ILE A 27 -1.53 -13.33 -10.88
CA ILE A 27 -1.85 -13.83 -9.53
C ILE A 27 -3.11 -13.11 -9.02
N GLN A 28 -4.13 -13.86 -8.56
CA GLN A 28 -5.42 -13.30 -8.13
C GLN A 28 -5.72 -13.45 -6.64
N ASP A 29 -4.91 -14.22 -5.93
CA ASP A 29 -5.17 -14.68 -4.57
C ASP A 29 -4.21 -14.05 -3.54
N VAL A 30 -3.48 -13.00 -3.92
CA VAL A 30 -2.66 -12.17 -3.01
C VAL A 30 -3.45 -10.92 -2.64
N PRO A 31 -3.55 -10.55 -1.34
CA PRO A 31 -4.18 -9.31 -0.93
C PRO A 31 -3.33 -8.11 -1.38
N ILE A 32 -3.88 -7.27 -2.25
CA ILE A 32 -3.21 -6.09 -2.81
C ILE A 32 -4.10 -4.86 -2.61
N GLU A 33 -3.64 -3.95 -1.77
CA GLU A 33 -4.29 -2.67 -1.47
C GLU A 33 -3.50 -1.51 -2.08
N LEU A 34 -4.21 -0.41 -2.37
CA LEU A 34 -3.68 0.73 -3.11
C LEU A 34 -3.68 1.97 -2.23
N ALA A 35 -2.57 2.70 -2.26
CA ALA A 35 -2.40 3.99 -1.63
C ALA A 35 -1.76 4.98 -2.61
N GLY A 36 -2.53 5.34 -3.63
CA GLY A 36 -2.11 6.26 -4.69
C GLY A 36 -2.81 7.60 -4.60
N GLY A 37 -2.07 8.70 -4.66
CA GLY A 37 -2.63 10.05 -4.64
C GLY A 37 -2.96 10.57 -3.24
N THR A 38 -3.51 11.79 -3.20
CA THR A 38 -4.08 12.39 -1.99
C THR A 38 -5.54 11.98 -1.80
N GLU A 39 -6.19 12.43 -0.72
CA GLU A 39 -7.62 12.20 -0.48
C GLU A 39 -8.53 12.85 -1.54
N GLU A 40 -8.05 13.94 -2.15
CA GLU A 40 -8.69 14.62 -3.28
C GLU A 40 -8.32 13.98 -4.63
N ASN A 41 -7.59 12.85 -4.62
CA ASN A 41 -7.09 12.14 -5.79
C ASN A 41 -6.12 12.95 -6.67
N ASP A 42 -5.41 13.90 -6.06
CA ASP A 42 -4.33 14.67 -6.70
C ASP A 42 -2.99 13.95 -6.61
N ILE A 43 -1.98 14.48 -7.33
CA ILE A 43 -0.60 13.99 -7.23
C ILE A 43 -0.05 14.26 -5.83
N GLY A 44 0.27 13.21 -5.09
CA GLY A 44 0.72 13.27 -3.71
C GLY A 44 0.49 11.94 -2.98
N THR A 45 0.80 11.89 -1.68
CA THR A 45 0.53 10.71 -0.84
C THR A 45 -0.14 11.14 0.45
N SER A 46 -1.00 10.29 1.01
CA SER A 46 -1.67 10.51 2.29
C SER A 46 -1.34 9.37 3.28
N ILE A 47 -0.94 9.75 4.49
CA ILE A 47 -0.68 8.83 5.60
C ILE A 47 -1.95 8.04 5.93
N ASP A 48 -3.12 8.68 5.89
CA ASP A 48 -4.40 8.06 6.23
C ASP A 48 -4.81 7.02 5.18
N ILE A 49 -4.55 7.28 3.89
CA ILE A 49 -4.78 6.29 2.83
C ILE A 49 -3.84 5.10 3.00
N ILE A 50 -2.55 5.35 3.26
CA ILE A 50 -1.55 4.28 3.48
C ILE A 50 -1.95 3.43 4.69
N GLY A 51 -2.31 4.04 5.82
CA GLY A 51 -2.73 3.34 7.03
C GLY A 51 -3.97 2.46 6.82
N LYS A 52 -4.98 2.97 6.11
CA LYS A 52 -6.15 2.16 5.73
C LYS A 52 -5.78 0.99 4.83
N ALA A 53 -4.90 1.21 3.86
CA ALA A 53 -4.43 0.15 2.96
C ALA A 53 -3.66 -0.94 3.70
N ILE A 54 -2.82 -0.60 4.69
CA ILE A 54 -2.12 -1.57 5.55
C ILE A 54 -3.13 -2.43 6.30
N ASN A 55 -4.10 -1.81 6.97
CA ASN A 55 -5.11 -2.53 7.75
C ASN A 55 -5.96 -3.47 6.89
N ASN A 56 -6.29 -3.06 5.66
CA ASN A 56 -7.04 -3.88 4.72
C ASN A 56 -6.21 -5.05 4.14
N ALA A 57 -4.90 -4.84 3.94
CA ALA A 57 -4.00 -5.84 3.39
C ALA A 57 -3.58 -6.91 4.42
N ASP A 58 -3.62 -6.58 5.72
CA ASP A 58 -3.20 -7.48 6.79
C ASP A 58 -4.19 -8.64 7.00
N GLN A 59 -3.73 -9.85 6.68
CA GLN A 59 -4.44 -11.10 6.93
C GLN A 59 -3.76 -11.95 8.02
N GLY A 60 -2.95 -11.34 8.87
CA GLY A 60 -2.24 -11.99 9.98
C GLY A 60 -0.92 -12.65 9.59
N GLN A 61 -0.36 -12.35 8.42
CA GLN A 61 0.99 -12.78 7.99
C GLN A 61 1.92 -11.60 7.69
N GLY A 62 1.50 -10.38 8.03
CA GLY A 62 2.26 -9.16 7.75
C GLY A 62 1.98 -8.54 6.38
N VAL A 63 2.60 -7.39 6.14
CA VAL A 63 2.35 -6.54 4.96
C VAL A 63 3.67 -6.00 4.40
N LEU A 64 3.83 -6.05 3.08
CA LEU A 64 4.92 -5.42 2.33
C LEU A 64 4.43 -4.15 1.64
N LEU A 65 5.17 -3.07 1.78
CA LEU A 65 4.87 -1.77 1.20
C LEU A 65 5.86 -1.52 0.06
N PHE A 66 5.34 -1.20 -1.12
CA PHE A 66 6.14 -0.74 -2.26
C PHE A 66 5.80 0.72 -2.52
N TYR A 67 6.80 1.55 -2.79
CA TYR A 67 6.60 2.98 -3.04
C TYR A 67 7.41 3.44 -4.27
N ASP A 68 7.02 4.59 -4.82
CA ASP A 68 7.65 5.15 -6.03
C ASP A 68 8.89 6.00 -5.73
N ILE A 69 8.72 7.17 -5.14
CA ILE A 69 9.76 8.18 -4.92
C ILE A 69 9.93 8.48 -3.44
N GLY A 70 11.06 9.09 -3.07
CA GLY A 70 11.51 9.20 -1.69
C GLY A 70 10.53 9.85 -0.70
N SER A 71 9.70 10.81 -1.12
CA SER A 71 8.69 11.43 -0.25
C SER A 71 7.59 10.45 0.18
N ALA A 72 7.24 9.47 -0.67
CA ALA A 72 6.27 8.44 -0.32
C ALA A 72 6.79 7.53 0.80
N LYS A 73 8.11 7.29 0.82
CA LYS A 73 8.77 6.52 1.90
C LYS A 73 8.54 7.16 3.27
N MET A 74 8.73 8.48 3.38
CA MET A 74 8.56 9.20 4.65
C MET A 74 7.13 9.04 5.19
N ASN A 75 6.12 9.20 4.34
CA ASN A 75 4.73 9.00 4.73
C ASN A 75 4.41 7.54 5.08
N ALA A 76 5.04 6.59 4.40
CA ALA A 76 4.93 5.17 4.69
C ALA A 76 5.54 4.81 6.05
N GLU A 77 6.72 5.35 6.40
CA GLU A 77 7.36 5.16 7.69
C GLU A 77 6.48 5.68 8.84
N ILE A 78 5.89 6.88 8.69
CA ILE A 78 4.94 7.43 9.67
C ILE A 78 3.70 6.54 9.79
N ALA A 79 3.14 6.06 8.67
CA ALA A 79 1.99 5.16 8.70
C ALA A 79 2.30 3.82 9.41
N ILE A 80 3.53 3.29 9.26
CA ILE A 80 3.99 2.10 9.98
C ILE A 80 4.04 2.36 11.49
N GLU A 81 4.56 3.51 11.92
CA GLU A 81 4.62 3.87 13.35
C GLU A 81 3.23 3.99 13.99
N MET A 82 2.22 4.36 13.19
CA MET A 82 0.83 4.50 13.62
C MET A 82 0.01 3.20 13.52
N ALA A 83 0.52 2.18 12.83
CA ALA A 83 -0.21 0.95 12.56
C ALA A 83 -0.20 -0.01 13.77
N GLU A 84 -1.30 -0.75 13.95
CA GLU A 84 -1.37 -1.82 14.96
C GLU A 84 -0.76 -3.15 14.47
N THR A 85 -0.60 -3.30 13.14
CA THR A 85 0.01 -4.48 12.50
C THR A 85 1.51 -4.56 12.85
N LYS A 86 1.96 -5.74 13.29
CA LYS A 86 3.31 -5.92 13.86
C LYS A 86 4.41 -6.27 12.88
N ASP A 87 4.07 -6.83 11.72
CA ASP A 87 5.06 -7.26 10.71
C ASP A 87 4.83 -6.50 9.41
N ILE A 88 5.35 -5.27 9.36
CA ILE A 88 5.28 -4.40 8.19
C ILE A 88 6.71 -4.12 7.70
N LYS A 89 6.95 -4.23 6.40
CA LYS A 89 8.25 -3.92 5.78
C LYS A 89 8.08 -3.06 4.53
N LEU A 90 9.07 -2.21 4.28
CA LEU A 90 9.29 -1.45 3.05
C LEU A 90 10.21 -2.21 2.09
#